data_AF-A0A9D9HSI4-F1
#
_entry.id   AF-A0A9D9HSI4-F1
#
_cell.length_a   1.000
_cell.length_b   1.000
_cell.length_c   1.000
_cell.angle_alpha   90.00
_cell.angle_beta   90.00
_cell.angle_gamma   90.00
#
_symmetry.space_group_name_H-M   'P 1'
#
loop_
_entity.id
_entity.type
_entity.pdbx_description
1 polymer ?
#
loop_
_entity_poly.entity_id
_entity_poly.type
_entity_poly.pdbx_seq_one_letter_code
_entity_poly.pdbx_strand_id
1 'polypeptide(L)'
;EMKGNTITYYRTKTKDRRLDNAKMVVDVPQIVLPLIEKYKDKTGKRLFNFYQYYADEKAFNKAINYGLKEIGALLNVEDLEYYAARHSWATIALNKVGIDKYIVHAALNHIDDSMKVTDIYIERDFMNENRANAKMMRYVFGKQL
;
A
#
# COMPACT_ATOMS: atom_id res chain seq x y z
N GLU A 1 -3.77 -12.36 -3.40
CA GLU A 1 -2.81 -13.41 -3.80
C GLU A 1 -1.51 -12.77 -4.26
N MET A 2 -0.41 -13.53 -4.30
CA MET A 2 0.86 -13.08 -4.85
C MET A 2 1.29 -14.03 -5.96
N LYS A 3 1.69 -13.49 -7.11
CA LYS A 3 2.21 -14.24 -8.27
C LYS A 3 3.48 -13.56 -8.73
N GLY A 4 4.59 -14.31 -8.80
CA GLY A 4 5.91 -13.69 -8.98
C GLY A 4 6.19 -12.69 -7.87
N ASN A 5 6.52 -11.45 -8.24
CA ASN A 5 6.71 -10.34 -7.31
C ASN A 5 5.48 -9.43 -7.17
N THR A 6 4.31 -9.80 -7.70
CA THR A 6 3.13 -8.93 -7.75
C THR A 6 2.06 -9.41 -6.79
N ILE A 7 1.54 -8.50 -5.96
CA ILE A 7 0.40 -8.74 -5.07
C ILE A 7 -0.87 -8.20 -5.73
N THR A 8 -1.87 -9.06 -5.85
CA THR A 8 -3.24 -8.65 -6.23
C THR A 8 -4.16 -8.76 -5.02
N TYR A 9 -4.89 -7.68 -4.73
CA TYR A 9 -5.89 -7.65 -3.66
C TYR A 9 -7.10 -6.80 -4.02
N TYR A 10 -8.18 -6.98 -3.28
CA TYR A 10 -9.44 -6.25 -3.42
C TYR A 10 -9.73 -5.51 -2.11
N ARG A 11 -9.91 -4.20 -2.17
CA ARG A 11 -10.01 -3.38 -0.95
C ARG A 11 -11.35 -3.58 -0.25
N THR A 12 -11.33 -4.21 0.93
CA THR A 12 -12.53 -4.54 1.75
C THR A 12 -13.52 -3.38 1.89
N LYS A 13 -13.03 -2.17 2.18
CA LYS A 13 -13.91 -0.99 2.39
C LYS A 13 -14.77 -0.64 1.18
N THR A 14 -14.40 -1.03 -0.03
CA THR A 14 -15.04 -0.53 -1.27
C THR A 14 -15.33 -1.60 -2.31
N LYS A 15 -14.82 -2.83 -2.14
CA LYS A 15 -14.94 -3.89 -3.15
C LYS A 15 -16.38 -4.22 -3.53
N ASP A 16 -17.29 -4.28 -2.56
CA ASP A 16 -18.67 -4.72 -2.80
C ASP A 16 -19.57 -3.62 -3.39
N ARG A 17 -19.04 -2.39 -3.53
CA ARG A 17 -19.76 -1.22 -4.04
C ARG A 17 -19.20 -0.70 -5.36
N ARG A 18 -18.12 -1.27 -5.87
CA ARG A 18 -17.42 -0.81 -7.08
C ARG A 18 -17.49 -1.86 -8.16
N LEU A 19 -17.73 -1.43 -9.40
CA LEU A 19 -17.75 -2.31 -10.57
C LEU A 19 -16.41 -3.03 -10.79
N ASP A 20 -15.29 -2.36 -10.47
CA ASP A 20 -13.94 -2.94 -10.57
C ASP A 20 -13.52 -3.76 -9.33
N ASN A 21 -14.46 -4.03 -8.41
CA ASN A 21 -14.23 -4.70 -7.13
C ASN A 21 -13.15 -4.04 -6.25
N ALA A 22 -12.81 -2.77 -6.50
CA ALA A 22 -11.69 -2.09 -5.85
C ALA A 22 -10.36 -2.87 -5.94
N LYS A 23 -10.13 -3.53 -7.09
CA LYS A 23 -8.91 -4.29 -7.36
C LYS A 23 -7.67 -3.38 -7.30
N MET A 24 -6.58 -3.92 -6.79
CA MET A 24 -5.22 -3.36 -6.87
C MET A 24 -4.26 -4.46 -7.28
N VAL A 25 -3.28 -4.08 -8.10
CA VAL A 25 -2.16 -4.93 -8.52
C VAL A 25 -0.88 -4.14 -8.23
N VAL A 26 -0.09 -4.63 -7.27
CA VAL A 26 1.08 -3.91 -6.74
C VAL A 26 2.32 -4.75 -6.91
N ASP A 27 3.30 -4.24 -7.64
CA ASP A 27 4.61 -4.86 -7.76
C ASP A 27 5.42 -4.62 -6.48
N VAL A 28 5.93 -5.71 -5.90
CA VAL A 28 6.75 -5.70 -4.70
C VAL A 28 8.21 -5.44 -5.08
N PRO A 29 8.81 -4.35 -4.60
CA PRO A 29 10.23 -4.08 -4.80
C PRO A 29 11.11 -5.12 -4.11
N GLN A 30 12.27 -5.43 -4.69
CA GLN A 30 13.22 -6.43 -4.15
C GLN A 30 13.61 -6.17 -2.68
N ILE A 31 13.83 -4.91 -2.31
CA ILE A 31 14.15 -4.51 -0.93
C ILE A 31 13.07 -4.88 0.10
N VAL A 32 11.82 -5.09 -0.35
CA VAL A 32 10.69 -5.46 0.52
C VAL A 32 10.55 -6.98 0.65
N LEU A 33 11.14 -7.77 -0.27
CA LEU A 33 10.99 -9.23 -0.27
C LEU A 33 11.42 -9.92 1.03
N PRO A 34 12.50 -9.50 1.73
CA PRO A 34 12.85 -10.09 3.03
C PRO A 34 11.71 -9.97 4.06
N LEU A 35 10.95 -8.86 4.03
CA LEU A 35 9.78 -8.69 4.91
C LEU A 35 8.62 -9.57 4.47
N ILE A 36 8.38 -9.70 3.16
CA ILE A 36 7.35 -10.62 2.63
C ILE A 36 7.63 -12.04 3.11
N GLU A 37 8.86 -12.53 2.95
CA GLU A 37 9.22 -13.89 3.35
C GLU A 37 9.16 -14.08 4.87
N LYS A 38 9.62 -13.10 5.66
CA LYS A 38 9.53 -13.13 7.13
C LYS A 38 8.10 -13.32 7.64
N TYR A 39 7.13 -12.66 7.02
CA TYR A 39 5.72 -12.68 7.45
C TYR A 39 4.83 -13.56 6.59
N LYS A 40 5.40 -14.34 5.68
CA LYS A 40 4.66 -15.25 4.81
C LYS A 40 3.90 -16.30 5.62
N ASP A 41 2.68 -16.57 5.20
CA ASP A 41 1.92 -17.70 5.74
C ASP A 41 2.44 -19.03 5.18
N LYS A 42 3.01 -19.84 6.06
CA LYS A 42 3.54 -21.17 5.71
C LYS A 42 2.45 -22.21 5.44
N THR A 43 1.20 -21.97 5.87
CA THR A 43 0.09 -22.90 5.59
C THR A 43 -0.58 -22.64 4.25
N GLY A 44 -0.28 -21.50 3.60
CA GLY A 44 -0.88 -21.10 2.32
C GLY A 44 -2.35 -20.66 2.40
N LYS A 45 -2.90 -20.44 3.61
CA LYS A 45 -4.32 -20.05 3.79
C LYS A 45 -4.52 -18.57 3.46
N ARG A 46 -3.56 -17.72 3.81
CA ARG A 46 -3.51 -16.29 3.48
C ARG A 46 -2.14 -15.94 2.91
N LEU A 47 -1.95 -14.69 2.51
CA LEU A 47 -0.63 -14.22 2.05
C LEU A 47 0.35 -14.07 3.22
N PHE A 48 -0.13 -13.54 4.35
CA PHE A 48 0.67 -13.27 5.54
C PHE A 48 0.13 -14.02 6.77
N ASN A 49 1.03 -14.38 7.67
CA ASN A 49 0.74 -15.17 8.87
C ASN A 49 0.06 -14.39 10.00
N PHE A 50 -0.20 -13.08 9.85
CA PHE A 50 -0.73 -12.23 10.91
C PHE A 50 -2.03 -12.76 11.55
N TYR A 51 -2.90 -13.41 10.76
CA TYR A 51 -4.15 -13.99 11.27
C TYR A 51 -3.95 -15.15 12.27
N GLN A 52 -2.73 -15.68 12.38
CA GLN A 52 -2.39 -16.73 13.34
C GLN A 52 -2.02 -16.14 14.71
N TYR A 53 -1.65 -14.85 14.76
CA TYR A 53 -1.19 -14.15 15.96
C TYR A 53 -2.21 -13.14 16.49
N TYR A 54 -3.07 -12.61 15.62
CA TYR A 54 -4.05 -11.60 15.97
C TYR A 54 -5.46 -12.11 15.68
N ALA A 55 -6.38 -11.86 16.62
CA ALA A 55 -7.77 -12.30 16.52
C ALA A 55 -8.48 -11.72 15.28
N ASP A 56 -8.22 -10.44 14.96
CA ASP A 56 -8.82 -9.73 13.84
C ASP A 56 -7.90 -8.58 13.35
N GLU A 57 -8.35 -7.84 12.33
CA GLU A 57 -7.61 -6.72 11.76
C GLU A 57 -7.50 -5.52 12.73
N LYS A 58 -8.45 -5.36 13.66
CA LYS A 58 -8.44 -4.26 14.62
C LYS A 58 -7.36 -4.49 15.68
N ALA A 59 -7.28 -5.71 16.19
CA ALA A 59 -6.23 -6.13 17.12
C ALA A 59 -4.85 -5.99 16.49
N PHE A 60 -4.69 -6.40 15.23
CA PHE A 60 -3.44 -6.23 14.50
C PHE A 60 -3.05 -4.75 14.32
N ASN A 61 -3.98 -3.91 13.88
CA ASN A 61 -3.73 -2.46 13.73
C ASN A 61 -3.35 -1.80 15.08
N LYS A 62 -4.01 -2.22 16.18
CA LYS A 62 -3.67 -1.74 17.52
C LYS A 62 -2.24 -2.10 17.91
N ALA A 63 -1.82 -3.34 17.65
CA ALA A 63 -0.45 -3.80 17.91
C ALA A 63 0.59 -3.01 17.11
N ILE A 64 0.34 -2.75 15.82
CA ILE A 64 1.21 -1.90 14.99
C ILE A 64 1.33 -0.50 15.60
N ASN A 65 0.20 0.13 15.94
CA ASN A 65 0.19 1.49 16.50
C ASN A 65 0.92 1.58 17.84
N TYR A 66 0.87 0.54 18.68
CA TYR A 66 1.68 0.53 19.91
C TYR A 66 3.18 0.61 19.59
N GLY A 67 3.68 -0.25 18.70
CA GLY A 67 5.10 -0.21 18.30
C GLY A 67 5.49 1.10 17.62
N LEU A 68 4.61 1.68 16.79
CA LEU A 68 4.87 2.96 16.14
C LEU A 68 4.94 4.13 17.14
N LYS A 69 4.15 4.11 18.22
CA LYS A 69 4.24 5.12 19.29
C LYS A 69 5.57 5.05 20.02
N GLU A 70 6.08 3.85 20.30
CA GLU A 70 7.40 3.68 20.89
C GLU A 70 8.52 4.21 19.96
N ILE A 71 8.46 3.86 18.67
CA ILE A 71 9.40 4.37 17.66
C ILE A 71 9.30 5.90 17.54
N GLY A 72 8.08 6.45 17.53
CA GLY A 72 7.83 7.88 17.48
C GLY A 72 8.46 8.61 18.65
N ALA A 73 8.29 8.09 19.87
CA ALA A 73 8.92 8.64 21.07
C ALA A 73 10.46 8.63 20.99
N LEU A 74 11.06 7.53 20.50
CA LEU A 74 12.52 7.42 20.35
C LEU A 74 13.10 8.39 19.31
N LEU A 75 12.34 8.69 18.25
CA LEU A 75 12.76 9.56 17.16
C LEU A 75 12.28 11.01 17.32
N ASN A 76 11.60 11.35 18.42
CA ASN A 76 10.91 12.63 18.63
C ASN A 76 9.96 12.99 17.48
N VAL A 77 9.21 12.00 16.99
CA VAL A 77 8.13 12.18 16.01
C VAL A 77 6.80 12.04 16.73
N GLU A 78 6.08 13.15 16.84
CA GLU A 78 4.76 13.17 17.46
C GLU A 78 3.72 12.43 16.61
N ASP A 79 2.80 11.75 17.30
CA ASP A 79 1.62 11.08 16.71
C ASP A 79 1.95 10.13 15.54
N LEU A 80 3.07 9.40 15.66
CA LEU A 80 3.44 8.39 14.66
C LEU A 80 2.47 7.20 14.74
N GLU A 81 1.57 7.13 13.76
CA GLU A 81 0.58 6.07 13.62
C GLU A 81 0.68 5.35 12.28
N TYR A 82 -0.01 4.21 12.16
CA TYR A 82 -0.05 3.39 10.95
C TYR A 82 -0.44 4.19 9.70
N TYR A 83 -1.36 5.16 9.82
CA TYR A 83 -1.79 6.00 8.70
C TYR A 83 -0.72 6.98 8.21
N ALA A 84 0.28 7.29 9.03
CA ALA A 84 1.37 8.20 8.65
C ALA A 84 2.07 7.70 7.39
N ALA A 85 2.32 6.40 7.25
CA ALA A 85 2.97 5.83 6.06
C ALA A 85 2.21 6.16 4.75
N ARG A 86 0.88 6.09 4.75
CA ARG A 86 0.04 6.42 3.59
C ARG A 86 0.07 7.92 3.29
N HIS A 87 0.02 8.77 4.31
CA HIS A 87 0.11 10.22 4.17
C HIS A 87 1.50 10.66 3.66
N SER A 88 2.57 10.09 4.23
CA SER A 88 3.94 10.34 3.80
C SER A 88 4.15 9.92 2.36
N TRP A 89 3.68 8.73 1.95
CA TRP A 89 3.78 8.30 0.56
C TRP A 89 3.16 9.32 -0.41
N ALA A 90 1.91 9.74 -0.15
CA ALA A 90 1.22 10.68 -1.03
C ALA A 90 1.92 12.05 -1.10
N THR A 91 2.37 12.56 0.05
CA THR A 91 3.03 13.85 0.16
C THR A 91 4.39 13.85 -0.53
N ILE A 92 5.20 12.80 -0.31
CA ILE A 92 6.52 12.64 -0.93
C ILE A 92 6.37 12.43 -2.44
N ALA A 93 5.44 11.56 -2.86
CA ALA A 93 5.20 11.26 -4.26
C ALA A 93 4.92 12.54 -5.06
N LEU A 94 4.00 13.37 -4.59
CA LEU A 94 3.65 14.62 -5.24
C LEU A 94 4.78 15.66 -5.12
N ASN A 95 5.18 16.00 -3.89
CA ASN A 95 5.98 17.20 -3.63
C ASN A 95 7.48 17.02 -3.85
N LYS A 96 7.97 15.78 -3.87
CA LYS A 96 9.42 15.50 -3.92
C LYS A 96 9.80 14.63 -5.12
N VAL A 97 8.96 13.67 -5.49
CA VAL A 97 9.22 12.77 -6.62
C VAL A 97 8.61 13.29 -7.93
N GLY A 98 7.65 14.24 -7.85
CA GLY A 98 6.98 14.80 -9.02
C GLY A 98 6.00 13.84 -9.68
N ILE A 99 5.38 12.94 -8.91
CA ILE A 99 4.32 12.06 -9.38
C ILE A 99 3.02 12.87 -9.45
N ASP A 100 2.35 12.79 -10.60
CA ASP A 100 1.11 13.51 -10.83
C ASP A 100 0.02 13.17 -9.80
N LYS A 101 -0.81 14.16 -9.45
CA LYS A 101 -1.84 14.03 -8.42
C LYS A 101 -2.89 12.97 -8.78
N TYR A 102 -3.22 12.79 -10.06
CA TYR A 102 -4.13 11.74 -10.52
C TYR A 102 -3.53 10.35 -10.29
N ILE A 103 -2.23 10.17 -10.53
CA ILE A 103 -1.52 8.90 -10.23
C ILE A 103 -1.50 8.64 -8.72
N VAL A 104 -1.25 9.67 -7.89
CA VAL A 104 -1.34 9.55 -6.43
C VAL A 104 -2.76 9.13 -6.02
N HIS A 105 -3.79 9.75 -6.60
CA HIS A 105 -5.19 9.41 -6.34
C HIS A 105 -5.51 7.95 -6.72
N ALA A 106 -5.06 7.49 -7.89
CA ALA A 106 -5.24 6.13 -8.38
C ALA A 106 -4.49 5.09 -7.50
N ALA A 107 -3.25 5.37 -7.09
CA ALA A 107 -2.46 4.52 -6.21
C ALA A 107 -3.05 4.36 -4.81
N LEU A 108 -3.75 5.39 -4.32
CA LEU A 108 -4.54 5.33 -3.10
C LEU A 108 -5.86 4.54 -3.28
N ASN A 109 -6.15 4.09 -4.50
CA ASN A 109 -7.37 3.39 -4.90
C ASN A 109 -8.64 4.22 -4.63
N HIS A 110 -8.54 5.52 -4.87
CA HIS A 110 -9.69 6.43 -4.82
C HIS A 110 -10.43 6.42 -6.18
N ILE A 111 -11.68 6.87 -6.18
CA ILE A 111 -12.49 7.10 -7.39
C ILE A 111 -12.85 8.57 -7.44
N ASP A 112 -12.83 9.13 -8.65
CA ASP A 112 -13.46 10.39 -8.95
C ASP A 112 -14.85 10.10 -9.53
N ASP A 113 -15.90 10.43 -8.76
CA ASP A 113 -17.29 10.16 -9.17
C ASP A 113 -17.67 10.89 -10.47
N SER A 114 -16.99 12.00 -10.80
CA SER A 114 -17.21 12.74 -12.04
C SER A 114 -16.65 12.02 -13.27
N MET A 115 -15.68 11.11 -13.10
CA MET A 115 -15.01 10.37 -14.17
C MET A 115 -15.62 9.00 -14.44
N LYS A 116 -16.65 8.57 -13.69
CA LYS A 116 -17.26 7.23 -13.82
C LYS A 116 -17.64 6.85 -15.25
N VAL A 117 -18.23 7.77 -16.01
CA VAL A 117 -18.67 7.50 -17.39
C VAL A 117 -17.46 7.33 -18.30
N THR A 118 -16.38 8.09 -18.09
CA THR A 118 -15.15 7.93 -18.86
C THR A 118 -14.45 6.61 -18.51
N ASP A 119 -14.41 6.26 -17.23
CA ASP A 119 -13.73 5.07 -16.72
C ASP A 119 -14.32 3.76 -17.29
N ILE A 120 -15.60 3.71 -17.71
CA ILE A 120 -16.17 2.49 -18.33
C ILE A 120 -15.54 2.17 -19.70
N TYR A 121 -14.93 3.16 -20.36
CA TYR A 121 -14.31 3.01 -21.68
C TYR A 121 -12.80 2.77 -21.59
N ILE A 122 -12.21 2.85 -20.40
CA ILE A 122 -10.78 2.75 -20.20
C ILE A 122 -10.48 1.48 -19.43
N GLU A 123 -9.72 0.57 -20.05
CA GLU A 123 -9.22 -0.59 -19.32
C GLU A 123 -8.23 -0.13 -18.25
N ARG A 124 -8.50 -0.52 -16.99
CA ARG A 124 -7.64 -0.16 -15.87
C ARG A 124 -6.33 -0.93 -15.91
N ASP A 125 -5.25 -0.21 -16.14
CA ASP A 125 -3.87 -0.68 -16.01
C ASP A 125 -3.22 -0.08 -14.75
N PHE A 126 -2.47 -0.90 -14.01
CA PHE A 126 -1.77 -0.52 -12.77
C PHE A 126 -0.30 -0.13 -13.00
N MET A 127 0.17 -0.11 -14.25
CA MET A 127 1.56 0.24 -14.60
C MET A 127 1.99 1.61 -14.04
N ASN A 128 1.12 2.62 -14.07
CA ASN A 128 1.49 3.98 -13.65
C ASN A 128 1.70 4.05 -12.13
N GLU A 129 0.84 3.40 -11.35
CA GLU A 129 0.96 3.26 -9.91
C GLU A 129 2.22 2.46 -9.54
N ASN A 130 2.53 1.39 -10.27
CA ASN A 130 3.74 0.60 -10.03
C ASN A 130 5.02 1.36 -10.40
N ARG A 131 5.02 2.15 -11.49
CA ARG A 131 6.11 3.07 -11.82
C ARG A 131 6.28 4.14 -10.75
N ALA A 132 5.19 4.68 -10.20
CA ALA A 132 5.21 5.63 -9.10
C ALA A 132 5.82 5.01 -7.84
N ASN A 133 5.42 3.79 -7.47
CA ASN A 133 6.02 3.05 -6.36
C ASN A 133 7.52 2.83 -6.57
N ALA A 134 7.95 2.38 -7.75
CA ALA A 134 9.37 2.19 -8.06
C ALA A 134 10.18 3.50 -7.95
N LYS A 135 9.65 4.62 -8.46
CA LYS A 135 10.29 5.95 -8.30
C LYS A 135 10.38 6.36 -6.83
N MET A 136 9.32 6.15 -6.05
CA MET A 136 9.29 6.44 -4.61
C MET A 136 10.38 5.65 -3.89
N MET A 137 10.48 4.34 -4.14
CA MET A 137 11.50 3.49 -3.50
C MET A 137 12.92 3.97 -3.82
N ARG A 138 13.19 4.35 -5.07
CA ARG A 138 14.50 4.92 -5.45
C ARG A 138 14.77 6.25 -4.75
N TYR A 139 13.77 7.11 -4.61
CA TYR A 139 13.93 8.37 -3.90
C TYR A 139 14.27 8.18 -2.42
N VAL A 140 13.55 7.28 -1.73
CA VAL A 140 13.73 7.07 -0.28
C VAL A 140 14.97 6.24 0.04
N PHE A 141 15.25 5.19 -0.73
CA PHE A 141 16.28 4.19 -0.41
C PHE A 141 17.45 4.17 -1.41
N GLY A 142 17.40 4.91 -2.52
CA GLY A 142 18.40 4.83 -3.59
C GLY A 142 19.78 5.40 -3.25
N LYS A 143 19.98 5.95 -2.05
CA LYS A 143 21.32 6.27 -1.52
C LYS A 143 21.95 5.12 -0.71
N GLN A 144 21.18 4.06 -0.45
CA GLN A 144 21.59 2.87 0.31
C GLN A 144 21.80 1.63 -0.59
N LEU A 145 21.74 1.82 -1.91
CA LEU A 145 22.05 0.84 -2.97
C LEU A 145 23.23 1.38 -3.79
#